data_AF-A0A7Z7B0E9-F1
#
_entry.id   AF-A0A7Z7B0E9-F1
#
_cell.length_a   1.000
_cell.length_b   1.000
_cell.length_c   1.000
_cell.angle_alpha   90.00
_cell.angle_beta   90.00
_cell.angle_gamma   90.00
#
_symmetry.space_group_name_H-M   'P 1'
#
loop_
_entity.id
_entity.type
_entity.pdbx_description
1 polymer ?
#
loop_
_entity_poly.entity_id
_entity_poly.type
_entity_poly.pdbx_seq_one_letter_code
_entity_poly.pdbx_strand_id
1 'polypeptide(L)'
;MDHEYTLLDQDRGKIFHLIGTGIVVLAAIYSAAIGWLGKLVAVTWPDVWSFVPKAIDTGVAFSVIYFVFNKWLWRWWPISSIFSFPNLSGVWDVAGQTLGPAEALENGDVRRWAGTLSIRQQWTKIGVTLRTERSGSSSRAAAIQQQGDEIVLMYCYGNDPNVRANVKEGLNAHRGYCEIRIAPGNTRGEGFYFNNMGRLTHGSIAITKRT
;
A
#
# COMPACT_ATOMS: atom_id res chain seq x y z
N MET A 1 8.20 -5.77 -1.24
CA MET A 1 8.78 -4.41 -1.37
C MET A 1 7.66 -3.44 -1.66
N ASP A 2 7.76 -2.19 -1.23
CA ASP A 2 6.73 -1.19 -1.52
C ASP A 2 7.06 -0.52 -2.86
N HIS A 3 6.07 -0.38 -3.73
CA HIS A 3 6.19 0.22 -5.04
C HIS A 3 5.04 1.21 -5.27
N GLU A 4 5.17 2.07 -6.26
CA GLU A 4 4.07 2.96 -6.65
C GLU A 4 2.88 2.16 -7.16
N TYR A 5 1.68 2.71 -7.00
CA TYR A 5 0.44 2.06 -7.42
C TYR A 5 -0.56 3.05 -7.98
N THR A 6 -1.50 2.53 -8.75
CA THR A 6 -2.47 3.31 -9.51
C THR A 6 -3.85 3.27 -8.91
N LEU A 7 -4.41 4.44 -8.61
CA LEU A 7 -5.85 4.62 -8.44
C LEU A 7 -6.43 4.83 -9.84
N LEU A 8 -7.27 3.92 -10.31
CA LEU A 8 -7.74 3.93 -11.70
C LEU A 8 -8.89 4.92 -11.95
N ASP A 9 -9.68 5.23 -10.93
CA ASP A 9 -10.88 6.06 -11.08
C ASP A 9 -10.61 7.55 -10.80
N GLN A 10 -9.34 7.94 -10.72
CA GLN A 10 -8.93 9.27 -10.31
C GLN A 10 -7.93 9.88 -11.28
N ASP A 11 -8.12 11.18 -11.56
CA ASP A 11 -7.12 11.99 -12.24
C ASP A 11 -5.95 12.26 -11.29
N ARG A 12 -4.94 11.41 -11.39
CA ARG A 12 -3.73 11.46 -10.56
C ARG A 12 -3.04 12.82 -10.66
N GLY A 13 -2.97 13.41 -11.86
CA GLY A 13 -2.34 14.71 -12.05
C GLY A 13 -3.03 15.80 -11.24
N LYS A 14 -4.37 15.85 -11.30
CA LYS A 14 -5.17 16.81 -10.53
C LYS A 14 -5.04 16.60 -9.03
N ILE A 15 -5.11 15.36 -8.55
CA ILE A 15 -5.04 15.07 -7.11
C ILE A 15 -3.66 15.40 -6.54
N PHE A 16 -2.59 15.01 -7.23
CA PHE A 16 -1.22 15.36 -6.82
C PHE A 16 -1.02 16.87 -6.78
N HIS A 17 -1.55 17.59 -7.77
CA HIS A 17 -1.47 19.05 -7.79
C HIS A 17 -2.26 19.66 -6.62
N LEU A 18 -3.50 19.23 -6.37
CA LEU A 18 -4.30 19.81 -5.30
C LEU A 18 -3.70 19.57 -3.91
N ILE A 19 -3.21 18.35 -3.65
CA ILE A 19 -2.51 18.02 -2.39
C ILE A 19 -1.19 18.79 -2.30
N GLY A 20 -0.40 18.83 -3.38
CA GLY A 20 0.86 19.58 -3.43
C GLY A 20 0.67 21.07 -3.11
N THR A 21 -0.31 21.71 -3.75
CA THR A 21 -0.69 23.10 -3.47
C THR A 21 -1.13 23.28 -2.02
N GLY A 22 -1.95 22.38 -1.49
CA GLY A 22 -2.34 22.40 -0.08
C GLY A 22 -1.15 22.34 0.86
N ILE A 23 -0.18 21.46 0.60
CA ILE A 23 1.05 21.34 1.41
C ILE A 23 1.89 22.61 1.31
N VAL A 24 2.04 23.20 0.12
CA VAL A 24 2.80 24.46 -0.06
C VAL A 24 2.15 25.61 0.71
N VAL A 25 0.82 25.75 0.64
CA VAL A 25 0.08 26.76 1.40
C VAL A 25 0.26 26.55 2.90
N LEU A 26 0.15 25.31 3.39
CA LEU A 26 0.37 24.99 4.80
C LEU A 26 1.80 25.28 5.25
N ALA A 27 2.80 24.97 4.41
CA ALA A 27 4.20 25.29 4.68
C ALA A 27 4.43 26.80 4.77
N ALA A 28 3.81 27.60 3.88
CA ALA A 28 3.90 29.05 3.92
C ALA A 28 3.24 29.65 5.17
N ILE A 29 2.06 29.14 5.56
CA ILE A 29 1.37 29.55 6.80
C ILE A 29 2.23 29.23 8.01
N TYR A 30 2.83 28.04 8.06
CA TYR A 30 3.74 27.64 9.12
C TYR A 30 4.98 28.55 9.20
N SER A 31 5.63 28.84 8.06
CA SER A 31 6.76 29.77 8.00
C SER A 31 6.38 31.16 8.50
N ALA A 32 5.21 31.67 8.11
CA ALA A 32 4.70 32.95 8.58
C ALA A 32 4.43 32.95 10.10
N ALA A 33 3.81 31.88 10.61
CA ALA A 33 3.52 31.72 12.05
C ALA A 33 4.80 31.68 12.90
N ILE A 34 5.83 30.95 12.46
CA ILE A 34 7.15 30.96 13.12
C ILE A 34 7.76 32.37 13.09
N GLY A 35 7.67 33.07 11.96
CA GLY A 35 8.18 34.44 11.86
C GLY A 35 7.51 35.40 12.85
N TRP A 36 6.19 35.28 13.01
CA TRP A 36 5.44 36.07 13.99
C TRP A 36 5.77 35.69 15.43
N LEU A 37 5.79 34.39 15.76
CA LEU A 37 6.17 33.91 17.08
C LEU A 37 7.60 34.33 17.44
N GLY A 38 8.49 34.30 16.47
CA GLY A 38 9.86 34.75 16.60
C GLY A 38 10.00 36.20 17.00
N LYS A 39 9.16 37.09 16.45
CA LYS A 39 9.12 38.49 16.87
C LYS A 39 8.70 38.64 18.33
N LEU A 40 7.73 37.86 18.80
CA LEU A 40 7.29 37.87 20.20
C LEU A 40 8.39 37.36 21.14
N VAL A 41 9.02 36.23 20.79
CA VAL A 41 10.11 35.65 21.57
C VAL A 41 11.35 36.56 21.58
N ALA A 42 11.64 37.26 20.49
CA ALA A 42 12.74 38.22 20.43
C ALA A 42 12.54 39.40 21.41
N VAL A 43 11.29 39.79 21.66
CA VAL A 43 10.97 40.85 22.63
C VAL A 43 11.13 40.37 24.07
N THR A 44 10.77 39.12 24.37
CA THR A 44 10.79 38.60 25.75
C THR A 44 12.11 37.91 26.12
N TRP A 45 12.78 37.24 25.18
CA TRP A 45 14.03 36.49 25.35
C TRP A 45 14.91 36.56 24.09
N PRO A 46 15.59 37.69 23.85
CA PRO A 46 16.39 37.92 22.64
C PRO A 46 17.53 36.91 22.46
N ASP A 47 18.16 36.48 23.55
CA ASP A 47 19.25 35.50 23.51
C ASP A 47 18.78 34.12 23.05
N VAL A 48 17.55 33.73 23.41
CA VAL A 48 16.94 32.47 22.97
C VAL A 48 16.63 32.53 21.47
N TRP A 49 16.04 33.63 21.00
CA TRP A 49 15.70 33.80 19.59
C TRP A 49 16.93 33.80 18.66
N SER A 50 18.06 34.34 19.12
CA SER A 50 19.30 34.37 18.33
C SER A 50 19.95 32.99 18.16
N PHE A 51 19.71 32.06 19.09
CA PHE A 51 20.21 30.69 19.06
C PHE A 51 19.31 29.72 18.26
N VAL A 52 18.04 30.08 18.02
CA VAL A 52 17.15 29.26 17.18
C VAL A 52 17.69 29.26 15.74
N PRO A 53 18.00 28.08 15.17
CA PRO A 53 18.38 28.00 13.76
C PRO A 53 17.24 28.55 12.90
N LYS A 54 17.47 29.69 12.25
CA LYS A 54 16.51 30.33 11.33
C LYS A 54 16.28 29.53 10.04
N ALA A 55 16.89 28.34 9.96
CA ALA A 55 16.90 27.44 8.81
C ALA A 55 15.74 26.44 8.80
N ILE A 56 14.58 26.80 9.37
CA ILE A 56 13.35 26.13 8.96
C ILE A 56 12.90 26.80 7.66
N ASP A 57 13.63 26.47 6.58
CA ASP A 57 13.24 26.88 5.24
C ASP A 57 11.89 26.24 4.90
N THR A 58 11.10 26.93 4.08
CA THR A 58 9.80 26.45 3.58
C THR A 58 9.94 25.08 2.90
N GLY A 59 11.09 24.78 2.31
CA GLY A 59 11.40 23.44 1.77
C GLY A 59 11.44 22.33 2.84
N VAL A 60 11.97 22.61 4.04
CA VAL A 60 11.98 21.65 5.15
C VAL A 60 10.55 21.45 5.67
N ALA A 61 9.81 22.54 5.87
CA ALA A 61 8.40 22.47 6.28
C ALA A 61 7.57 21.66 5.28
N PHE A 62 7.72 21.93 3.98
CA PHE A 62 7.10 21.15 2.91
C PHE A 62 7.44 19.66 3.03
N SER A 63 8.73 19.33 3.17
CA SER A 63 9.20 17.93 3.23
C SER A 63 8.60 17.18 4.43
N VAL A 64 8.54 17.82 5.60
CA VAL A 64 7.95 17.25 6.81
C VAL A 64 6.44 17.05 6.64
N ILE A 65 5.71 18.07 6.18
CA ILE A 65 4.26 17.99 5.99
C ILE A 65 3.92 16.93 4.94
N TYR A 66 4.68 16.88 3.83
CA TYR A 66 4.52 15.85 2.80
C TYR A 66 4.76 14.45 3.35
N PHE A 67 5.83 14.25 4.13
CA PHE A 67 6.12 12.96 4.75
C PHE A 67 4.99 12.51 5.70
N VAL A 68 4.51 13.44 6.54
CA VAL A 68 3.39 13.19 7.45
C VAL A 68 2.12 12.87 6.68
N PHE A 69 1.85 13.62 5.61
CA PHE A 69 0.71 13.39 4.74
C PHE A 69 0.76 12.01 4.11
N ASN A 70 1.88 11.65 3.47
CA ASN A 70 2.06 10.39 2.76
C ASN A 70 1.98 9.16 3.68
N LYS A 71 2.41 9.29 4.95
CA LYS A 71 2.44 8.15 5.88
C LYS A 71 1.17 7.99 6.70
N TRP A 72 0.55 9.08 7.14
CA TRP A 72 -0.55 9.03 8.11
C TRP A 72 -1.78 9.84 7.71
N LEU A 73 -1.61 11.11 7.32
CA LEU A 73 -2.73 12.05 7.24
C LEU A 73 -3.76 11.66 6.17
N TRP A 74 -3.31 11.04 5.07
CA TRP A 74 -4.19 10.55 4.00
C TRP A 74 -5.24 9.53 4.45
N ARG A 75 -4.99 8.82 5.56
CA ARG A 75 -5.88 7.78 6.12
C ARG A 75 -6.95 8.35 7.04
N TRP A 76 -6.83 9.62 7.41
CA TRP A 76 -7.76 10.25 8.33
C TRP A 76 -9.10 10.46 7.65
N TRP A 77 -10.19 10.06 8.33
CA TRP A 77 -11.54 9.97 7.76
C TRP A 77 -11.98 11.19 6.92
N PRO A 78 -11.76 12.45 7.35
CA PRO A 78 -12.12 13.61 6.53
C PRO A 78 -11.39 13.65 5.18
N ILE A 79 -10.07 13.39 5.19
CA ILE A 79 -9.25 13.44 3.98
C ILE A 79 -9.55 12.25 3.09
N SER A 80 -9.59 11.04 3.66
CA SER A 80 -9.91 9.84 2.90
C SER A 80 -11.31 9.89 2.30
N SER A 81 -12.27 10.58 2.95
CA SER A 81 -13.62 10.77 2.42
C SER A 81 -13.71 11.83 1.32
N ILE A 82 -12.96 12.94 1.43
CA ILE A 82 -12.95 14.00 0.40
C ILE A 82 -12.32 13.49 -0.90
N PHE A 83 -11.24 12.74 -0.78
CA PHE A 83 -10.48 12.25 -1.93
C PHE A 83 -10.79 10.78 -2.27
N SER A 84 -11.75 10.15 -1.60
CA SER A 84 -12.12 8.75 -1.80
C SER A 84 -10.90 7.81 -1.83
N PHE A 85 -9.96 7.98 -0.89
CA PHE A 85 -8.75 7.16 -0.85
C PHE A 85 -9.03 5.82 -0.16
N PRO A 86 -8.98 4.68 -0.89
CA PRO A 86 -9.20 3.38 -0.29
C PRO A 86 -8.01 2.99 0.59
N ASN A 87 -8.27 2.68 1.86
CA ASN A 87 -7.27 2.19 2.81
C ASN A 87 -7.44 0.68 3.02
N LEU A 88 -6.62 -0.09 2.31
CA LEU A 88 -6.59 -1.57 2.37
C LEU A 88 -5.52 -2.09 3.34
N SER A 89 -4.78 -1.19 3.99
CA SER A 89 -3.69 -1.57 4.90
C SER A 89 -4.18 -2.49 6.01
N GLY A 90 -3.35 -3.49 6.31
CA GLY A 90 -3.60 -4.44 7.38
C GLY A 90 -3.09 -5.83 7.05
N VAL A 91 -3.39 -6.75 7.96
CA VAL A 91 -3.13 -8.17 7.82
C VAL A 91 -4.46 -8.86 7.57
N TRP A 92 -4.46 -9.79 6.61
CA TRP A 92 -5.64 -10.51 6.18
C TRP A 92 -5.35 -12.00 6.21
N ASP A 93 -6.29 -12.78 6.73
CA ASP A 93 -6.29 -14.23 6.66
C ASP A 93 -6.79 -14.66 5.28
N VAL A 94 -6.14 -15.65 4.67
CA VAL A 94 -6.40 -16.10 3.31
C VAL A 94 -6.80 -17.57 3.31
N ALA A 95 -7.93 -17.86 2.66
CA ALA A 95 -8.32 -19.21 2.26
C ALA A 95 -8.27 -19.31 0.74
N GLY A 96 -7.40 -20.15 0.21
CA GLY A 96 -7.17 -20.29 -1.23
C GLY A 96 -7.42 -21.69 -1.76
N GLN A 97 -7.78 -21.78 -3.03
CA GLN A 97 -7.96 -23.03 -3.77
C GLN A 97 -7.19 -22.96 -5.09
N THR A 98 -6.27 -23.89 -5.32
CA THR A 98 -5.52 -24.00 -6.57
C THR A 98 -6.18 -25.03 -7.49
N LEU A 99 -6.35 -24.62 -8.74
CA LEU A 99 -6.82 -25.39 -9.88
C LEU A 99 -5.74 -25.35 -10.99
N GLY A 100 -5.76 -26.32 -11.89
CA GLY A 100 -4.83 -26.36 -13.02
C GLY A 100 -4.83 -27.72 -13.72
N PRO A 101 -4.00 -27.88 -14.76
CA PRO A 101 -3.79 -29.17 -15.42
C PRO A 101 -3.34 -30.22 -14.40
N ALA A 102 -3.71 -31.49 -14.61
CA ALA A 102 -3.39 -32.57 -13.68
C ALA A 102 -1.88 -32.66 -13.37
N GLU A 103 -1.04 -32.39 -14.37
CA GLU A 103 0.43 -32.34 -14.29
C GLU A 103 0.96 -31.25 -13.34
N ALA A 104 0.17 -30.19 -13.12
CA ALA A 104 0.52 -29.08 -12.25
C ALA A 104 -0.04 -29.25 -10.82
N LEU A 105 -0.81 -30.32 -10.55
CA LEU A 105 -1.42 -30.63 -9.26
C LEU A 105 -0.86 -31.96 -8.74
N GLU A 106 -0.75 -32.12 -7.42
CA GLU A 106 -0.14 -33.34 -6.83
C GLU A 106 -0.92 -34.62 -7.20
N ASN A 107 -2.25 -34.52 -7.41
CA ASN A 107 -3.14 -35.65 -7.75
C ASN A 107 -4.23 -35.30 -8.79
N GLY A 108 -4.13 -34.17 -9.50
CA GLY A 108 -5.24 -33.65 -10.34
C GLY A 108 -6.42 -33.03 -9.58
N ASP A 109 -6.42 -33.10 -8.24
CA ASP A 109 -7.46 -32.54 -7.38
C ASP A 109 -7.19 -31.10 -6.92
N VAL A 110 -8.28 -30.40 -6.57
CA VAL A 110 -8.26 -29.04 -6.02
C VAL A 110 -7.40 -28.99 -4.76
N ARG A 111 -6.31 -28.22 -4.80
CA ARG A 111 -5.44 -28.04 -3.64
C ARG A 111 -5.89 -26.83 -2.82
N ARG A 112 -6.41 -27.10 -1.62
CA ARG A 112 -6.72 -26.05 -0.64
C ARG A 112 -5.47 -25.63 0.13
N TRP A 113 -5.36 -24.35 0.43
CA TRP A 113 -4.25 -23.79 1.22
C TRP A 113 -4.72 -22.59 2.03
N ALA A 114 -4.00 -22.31 3.12
CA ALA A 114 -4.20 -21.13 3.95
C ALA A 114 -2.95 -20.26 3.95
N GLY A 115 -3.12 -18.97 4.23
CA GLY A 115 -2.02 -18.03 4.28
C GLY A 115 -2.38 -16.71 4.93
N THR A 116 -1.43 -15.80 4.93
CA THR A 116 -1.57 -14.44 5.44
C THR A 116 -1.17 -13.45 4.34
N LEU A 117 -2.08 -12.53 4.02
CA LEU A 117 -1.86 -11.42 3.10
C LEU A 117 -1.62 -10.14 3.91
N SER A 118 -0.44 -9.55 3.78
CA SER A 118 -0.08 -8.27 4.40
C SER A 118 -0.12 -7.19 3.34
N ILE A 119 -0.96 -6.17 3.55
CA ILE A 119 -1.03 -4.98 2.71
C ILE A 119 -0.43 -3.81 3.49
N ARG A 120 0.67 -3.26 2.98
CA ARG A 120 1.28 -2.02 3.49
C ARG A 120 0.99 -0.92 2.49
N GLN A 121 0.27 0.11 2.91
CA GLN A 121 -0.10 1.22 2.04
C GLN A 121 0.36 2.55 2.64
N GLN A 122 0.91 3.38 1.78
CA GLN A 122 1.11 4.81 1.93
C GLN A 122 0.26 5.49 0.86
N TRP A 123 0.16 6.83 0.90
CA TRP A 123 -0.57 7.54 -0.14
C TRP A 123 0.01 7.24 -1.54
N THR A 124 1.33 7.25 -1.68
CA THR A 124 2.02 7.04 -2.97
C THR A 124 2.45 5.60 -3.25
N LYS A 125 2.52 4.73 -2.22
CA LYS A 125 3.13 3.40 -2.34
C LYS A 125 2.25 2.31 -1.75
N ILE A 126 2.32 1.12 -2.32
CA ILE A 126 1.71 -0.08 -1.78
C ILE A 126 2.69 -1.24 -1.86
N GLY A 127 2.61 -2.16 -0.90
CA GLY A 127 3.26 -3.45 -0.94
C GLY A 127 2.29 -4.52 -0.47
N VAL A 128 2.08 -5.53 -1.30
CA VAL A 128 1.25 -6.69 -0.98
C VAL A 128 2.18 -7.89 -0.85
N THR A 129 2.10 -8.59 0.28
CA THR A 129 2.91 -9.77 0.55
C THR A 129 2.01 -10.91 0.99
N LEU A 130 2.03 -12.01 0.25
CA LEU A 130 1.35 -13.26 0.63
C LEU A 130 2.38 -14.21 1.23
N ARG A 131 2.06 -14.79 2.39
CA ARG A 131 2.85 -15.87 3.00
C ARG A 131 1.94 -17.08 3.22
N THR A 132 2.42 -18.22 2.78
CA THR A 132 1.81 -19.54 3.04
C THR A 132 2.80 -20.38 3.85
N GLU A 133 2.42 -21.60 4.23
CA GLU A 133 3.34 -22.54 4.89
C GLU A 133 4.57 -22.87 4.04
N ARG A 134 4.41 -22.94 2.72
CA ARG A 134 5.45 -23.44 1.80
C ARG A 134 6.13 -22.35 0.97
N SER A 135 5.56 -21.15 0.86
CA SER A 135 6.09 -20.09 -0.01
C SER A 135 5.69 -18.68 0.42
N GLY A 136 6.38 -17.67 -0.11
CA GLY A 136 6.04 -16.27 0.09
C GLY A 136 6.22 -15.46 -1.18
N SER A 137 5.20 -14.68 -1.56
CA SER A 137 5.26 -13.80 -2.72
C SER A 137 5.12 -12.34 -2.33
N SER A 138 5.71 -11.46 -3.13
CA SER A 138 5.61 -10.01 -2.97
C SER A 138 5.17 -9.35 -4.27
N SER A 139 4.37 -8.31 -4.16
CA SER A 139 3.94 -7.50 -5.30
C SER A 139 5.11 -6.78 -5.96
N ARG A 140 4.99 -6.57 -7.27
CA ARG A 140 5.89 -5.76 -8.09
C ARG A 140 5.18 -4.56 -8.73
N ALA A 141 3.89 -4.69 -8.97
CA ALA A 141 3.02 -3.62 -9.45
C ALA A 141 1.61 -3.86 -8.90
N ALA A 142 0.87 -2.79 -8.64
CA ALA A 142 -0.51 -2.88 -8.21
C ALA A 142 -1.33 -1.69 -8.68
N ALA A 143 -2.64 -1.90 -8.77
CA ALA A 143 -3.65 -0.89 -8.98
C ALA A 143 -4.82 -1.16 -8.02
N ILE A 144 -5.51 -0.08 -7.65
CA ILE A 144 -6.75 -0.11 -6.92
C ILE A 144 -7.80 0.61 -7.76
N GLN A 145 -8.98 0.01 -7.85
CA GLN A 145 -10.14 0.56 -8.51
C GLN A 145 -11.33 0.57 -7.55
N GLN A 146 -12.06 1.67 -7.51
CA GLN A 146 -13.36 1.79 -6.90
C GLN A 146 -14.42 1.34 -7.92
N GLN A 147 -15.18 0.30 -7.60
CA GLN A 147 -16.26 -0.21 -8.43
C GLN A 147 -17.57 -0.18 -7.63
N GLY A 148 -18.30 0.93 -7.73
CA GLY A 148 -19.43 1.19 -6.82
C GLY A 148 -18.95 1.28 -5.37
N ASP A 149 -19.52 0.47 -4.49
CA ASP A 149 -19.12 0.39 -3.08
C ASP A 149 -17.98 -0.61 -2.81
N GLU A 150 -17.58 -1.38 -3.83
CA GLU A 150 -16.49 -2.34 -3.75
C GLU A 150 -15.14 -1.72 -4.15
N ILE A 151 -14.06 -2.30 -3.62
CA ILE A 151 -12.69 -1.94 -3.99
C ILE A 151 -12.03 -3.15 -4.64
N VAL A 152 -11.55 -2.99 -5.87
CA VAL A 152 -10.81 -4.01 -6.59
C VAL A 152 -9.31 -3.76 -6.45
N LEU A 153 -8.61 -4.66 -5.76
CA LEU A 153 -7.15 -4.68 -5.68
C LEU A 153 -6.59 -5.62 -6.75
N MET A 154 -5.80 -5.07 -7.65
CA MET A 154 -5.13 -5.80 -8.74
C MET A 154 -3.63 -5.73 -8.52
N TYR A 155 -2.92 -6.86 -8.50
CA TYR A 155 -1.47 -6.83 -8.35
C TYR A 155 -0.76 -7.98 -9.05
N CYS A 156 0.41 -7.67 -9.63
CA CYS A 156 1.36 -8.65 -10.11
C CYS A 156 2.35 -8.99 -9.00
N TYR A 157 2.67 -10.27 -8.84
CA TYR A 157 3.61 -10.74 -7.81
C TYR A 157 4.74 -11.59 -8.39
N GLY A 158 5.83 -11.65 -7.63
CA GLY A 158 6.88 -12.65 -7.81
C GLY A 158 7.05 -13.46 -6.54
N ASN A 159 7.21 -14.77 -6.68
CA ASN A 159 7.67 -15.65 -5.60
C ASN A 159 9.20 -15.68 -5.60
N ASP A 160 9.82 -15.48 -4.44
CA ASP A 160 11.23 -15.78 -4.22
C ASP A 160 11.27 -16.99 -3.28
N PRO A 161 11.50 -18.21 -3.81
CA PRO A 161 11.50 -19.39 -2.96
C PRO A 161 12.64 -19.26 -1.95
N ASN A 162 12.32 -19.37 -0.66
CA ASN A 162 13.33 -19.43 0.39
C ASN A 162 14.41 -20.44 0.00
N VAL A 163 15.69 -20.09 0.20
CA VAL A 163 16.86 -20.88 -0.24
C VAL A 163 16.77 -22.36 0.19
N ARG A 164 16.15 -22.65 1.35
CA ARG A 164 15.91 -24.04 1.82
C ARG A 164 14.88 -24.83 1.01
N ALA A 165 13.87 -24.17 0.45
CA ALA A 165 12.80 -24.79 -0.35
C ALA A 165 13.23 -24.97 -1.81
N ASN A 166 14.05 -24.05 -2.33
CA ASN A 166 14.68 -24.16 -3.64
C ASN A 166 15.54 -25.44 -3.77
N VAL A 167 16.31 -25.77 -2.74
CA VAL A 167 17.26 -26.90 -2.75
C VAL A 167 16.59 -28.25 -2.44
N LYS A 168 15.49 -28.28 -1.68
CA LYS A 168 14.79 -29.54 -1.30
C LYS A 168 13.60 -29.92 -2.19
N GLU A 169 12.91 -28.96 -2.81
CA GLU A 169 11.60 -29.21 -3.46
C GLU A 169 11.54 -28.78 -4.94
N GLY A 170 12.63 -28.29 -5.53
CA GLY A 170 12.66 -27.88 -6.95
C GLY A 170 11.73 -26.72 -7.30
N LEU A 171 11.42 -25.86 -6.32
CA LEU A 171 10.46 -24.77 -6.47
C LEU A 171 11.02 -23.63 -7.33
N ASN A 172 10.68 -23.63 -8.62
CA ASN A 172 11.02 -22.52 -9.51
C ASN A 172 10.32 -21.21 -9.10
N ALA A 173 11.07 -20.10 -9.20
CA ALA A 173 10.52 -18.76 -9.07
C ALA A 173 9.44 -18.54 -10.13
N HIS A 174 8.23 -18.22 -9.71
CA HIS A 174 7.11 -17.94 -10.61
C HIS A 174 6.60 -16.52 -10.43
N ARG A 175 5.95 -16.01 -11.48
CA ARG A 175 5.32 -14.69 -11.50
C ARG A 175 3.84 -14.88 -11.74
N GLY A 176 3.02 -14.04 -11.15
CA GLY A 176 1.58 -14.17 -11.29
C GLY A 176 0.86 -12.85 -11.16
N TYR A 177 -0.45 -12.93 -11.30
CA TYR A 177 -1.39 -11.84 -11.10
C TYR A 177 -2.48 -12.29 -10.16
N CYS A 178 -3.01 -11.35 -9.37
CA CYS A 178 -4.14 -11.56 -8.51
C CYS A 178 -5.05 -10.34 -8.55
N GLU A 179 -6.35 -10.60 -8.54
CA GLU A 179 -7.41 -9.62 -8.44
C GLU A 179 -8.31 -10.01 -7.27
N ILE A 180 -8.58 -9.05 -6.38
CA ILE A 180 -9.40 -9.23 -5.19
C ILE A 180 -10.44 -8.12 -5.14
N ARG A 181 -11.71 -8.50 -5.11
CA ARG A 181 -12.83 -7.62 -4.85
C ARG A 181 -13.11 -7.59 -3.37
N ILE A 182 -12.95 -6.41 -2.78
CA ILE A 182 -13.09 -6.18 -1.35
C ILE A 182 -14.46 -5.55 -1.13
N ALA A 183 -15.25 -6.21 -0.29
CA ALA A 183 -16.60 -5.80 0.02
C ALA A 183 -16.60 -4.46 0.81
N PRO A 184 -17.73 -3.74 0.81
CA PRO A 184 -17.88 -2.53 1.60
C PRO A 184 -17.47 -2.73 3.06
N GLY A 185 -16.76 -1.75 3.63
CA GLY A 185 -16.24 -1.82 5.00
C GLY A 185 -14.83 -2.42 5.13
N ASN A 186 -14.22 -2.90 4.04
CA ASN A 186 -12.83 -3.37 3.99
C ASN A 186 -12.53 -4.47 5.02
N THR A 187 -13.46 -5.40 5.22
CA THR A 187 -13.32 -6.52 6.18
C THR A 187 -13.21 -7.88 5.51
N ARG A 188 -13.70 -8.03 4.29
CA ARG A 188 -13.68 -9.30 3.53
C ARG A 188 -13.51 -9.03 2.04
N GLY A 189 -13.00 -10.02 1.31
CA GLY A 189 -12.91 -9.96 -0.14
C GLY A 189 -12.75 -11.33 -0.77
N GLU A 190 -13.06 -11.40 -2.05
CA GLU A 190 -12.99 -12.60 -2.87
C GLU A 190 -12.29 -12.28 -4.19
N GLY A 191 -11.56 -13.25 -4.72
CA GLY A 191 -10.70 -12.99 -5.85
C GLY A 191 -10.20 -14.24 -6.53
N PHE A 192 -9.40 -14.01 -7.56
CA PHE A 192 -8.72 -15.06 -8.29
C PHE A 192 -7.26 -14.70 -8.52
N TYR A 193 -6.46 -15.71 -8.80
CA TYR A 193 -5.07 -15.53 -9.20
C TYR A 193 -4.71 -16.50 -10.31
N PHE A 194 -3.66 -16.17 -11.03
CA PHE A 194 -2.98 -17.10 -11.91
C PHE A 194 -1.47 -16.97 -11.77
N ASN A 195 -0.79 -18.10 -11.93
CA ASN A 195 0.65 -18.25 -11.96
C ASN A 195 1.10 -18.50 -13.40
N ASN A 196 2.26 -17.92 -13.74
CA ASN A 196 2.95 -18.09 -15.00
C ASN A 196 4.46 -18.21 -14.75
N MET A 197 5.24 -18.57 -15.77
CA MET A 197 6.70 -18.74 -15.70
C MET A 197 7.11 -19.78 -14.62
N GLY A 198 6.70 -21.04 -14.81
CA GLY A 198 7.15 -22.18 -13.98
C GLY A 198 6.04 -23.14 -13.60
N ARG A 199 4.84 -22.65 -13.25
CA ARG A 199 3.67 -23.48 -12.92
C ARG A 199 2.39 -22.80 -13.43
N LEU A 200 1.80 -23.32 -14.51
CA LEU A 200 0.55 -22.83 -15.10
C LEU A 200 -0.62 -23.29 -14.22
N THR A 201 -0.91 -22.52 -13.17
CA THR A 201 -1.99 -22.78 -12.21
C THR A 201 -2.81 -21.52 -12.03
N HIS A 202 -4.07 -21.68 -11.68
CA HIS A 202 -4.95 -20.59 -11.29
C HIS A 202 -5.72 -20.97 -10.05
N GLY A 203 -6.49 -20.06 -9.49
CA GLY A 203 -7.23 -20.37 -8.27
C GLY A 203 -8.09 -19.24 -7.79
N SER A 204 -8.90 -19.54 -6.79
CA SER A 204 -9.68 -18.56 -6.06
C SER A 204 -9.05 -18.28 -4.69
N ILE A 205 -9.27 -17.07 -4.19
CA ILE A 205 -8.93 -16.70 -2.82
C ILE A 205 -10.10 -15.97 -2.16
N ALA A 206 -10.29 -16.24 -0.89
CA ALA A 206 -11.11 -15.45 0.01
C ALA A 206 -10.20 -14.87 1.10
N ILE A 207 -10.38 -13.58 1.39
CA ILE A 207 -9.61 -12.88 2.41
C ILE A 207 -10.53 -12.30 3.48
N THR A 208 -10.09 -12.36 4.73
CA THR A 208 -10.78 -11.73 5.88
C THR A 208 -9.78 -10.90 6.66
N LYS A 209 -10.12 -9.65 6.98
CA LYS A 209 -9.22 -8.75 7.69
C LYS A 209 -9.09 -9.20 9.14
N ARG A 210 -7.85 -9.30 9.61
CA ARG A 210 -7.58 -9.58 11.02
C ARG A 210 -7.91 -8.33 11.84
N THR A 211 -8.78 -8.50 12.83
CA THR A 211 -9.17 -7.46 13.80
C THR A 211 -7.97 -6.98 14.60
#